data_AF-A0AA35NKL8-F1
#
_entry.id   AF-A0AA35NKL8-F1
#
_cell.length_a   1.000
_cell.length_b   1.000
_cell.length_c   1.000
_cell.angle_alpha   90.00
_cell.angle_beta   90.00
_cell.angle_gamma   90.00
#
_symmetry.space_group_name_H-M   'P 1'
#
loop_
_entity.id
_entity.type
_entity.pdbx_description
1 polymer ?
#
loop_
_entity_poly.entity_id
_entity_poly.type
_entity_poly.pdbx_seq_one_letter_code
_entity_poly.pdbx_strand_id
1 'polypeptide(L)'
;MAFKLWSLDEETLYEHVFERYMQLEAQCRELPQDLGIQDRSSGVLELAIEPLGVDSSRKKRRVRRRNRADVPKDDWGVAVDSYHVRVEQSISSLHSSRDNDNSTTGYVVWSTTPFFINWLLYSASAAPFRLGTQVEVVHGSSCEGHMLDLPKLINLSGTDRSKRGILELGAGISGILPVVLGNFVDVYVSTDQKGILNKLKHNTMENLSQLTRRQCVSRTLRLELPPPTTSSETTTSELPSKPTLDLEVAALDWEKINLQDEKTHSLHPELSLLGQTSSSVYVIAMDVIYNEYLIDPFLKTLQQLKHCFQSTYNLKFHAIVGLHLRSQEVTTLFLEKAVIEHGLAVYDIVDQAIQESRFNFYLIT
;
A
#
# COMPACT_ATOMS: atom_id res chain seq x y z
N MET A 1 0.85 21.35 -4.71
CA MET A 1 -0.58 21.37 -4.33
C MET A 1 -0.99 19.97 -3.92
N ALA A 2 -2.05 19.80 -3.12
CA ALA A 2 -2.62 18.47 -2.88
C ALA A 2 -3.11 17.84 -4.19
N PHE A 3 -3.13 16.51 -4.28
CA PHE A 3 -3.73 15.81 -5.42
C PHE A 3 -5.23 16.12 -5.52
N LYS A 4 -5.79 15.96 -6.72
CA LYS A 4 -7.24 15.98 -6.96
C LYS A 4 -7.73 14.58 -7.30
N LEU A 5 -9.04 14.39 -7.19
CA LEU A 5 -9.70 13.17 -7.65
C LEU A 5 -10.47 13.46 -8.93
N TRP A 6 -10.32 12.61 -9.94
CA TRP A 6 -11.16 12.67 -11.13
C TRP A 6 -12.13 11.49 -11.12
N SER A 7 -13.43 11.77 -11.05
CA SER A 7 -14.47 10.73 -11.04
C SER A 7 -14.56 10.06 -12.40
N LEU A 8 -14.48 8.72 -12.41
CA LEU A 8 -14.61 7.91 -13.61
C LEU A 8 -15.99 7.26 -13.69
N ASP A 9 -16.66 7.45 -14.82
CA ASP A 9 -17.92 6.83 -15.20
C ASP A 9 -17.85 6.26 -16.63
N GLU A 10 -18.97 5.76 -17.14
CA GLU A 10 -19.09 5.16 -18.47
C GLU A 10 -18.68 6.12 -19.60
N GLU A 11 -18.85 7.44 -19.42
CA GLU A 11 -18.55 8.44 -20.46
C GLU A 11 -17.07 8.87 -20.41
N THR A 12 -16.53 9.03 -19.20
CA THR A 12 -15.20 9.62 -18.97
C THR A 12 -14.06 8.60 -18.91
N LEU A 13 -14.33 7.32 -18.61
CA LEU A 13 -13.24 6.34 -18.39
C LEU A 13 -12.37 6.13 -19.64
N TYR A 14 -12.98 6.14 -20.83
CA TYR A 14 -12.26 5.92 -22.10
C TYR A 14 -11.37 7.11 -22.45
N GLU A 15 -11.88 8.33 -22.22
CA GLU A 15 -11.12 9.57 -22.37
C GLU A 15 -9.93 9.58 -21.40
N HIS A 16 -10.17 9.25 -20.13
CA HIS A 16 -9.11 9.15 -19.12
C HIS A 16 -7.99 8.18 -19.54
N VAL A 17 -8.34 6.97 -19.97
CA VAL A 17 -7.35 5.98 -20.42
C VAL A 17 -6.60 6.51 -21.64
N PHE A 18 -7.30 7.05 -22.63
CA PHE A 18 -6.67 7.61 -23.82
C PHE A 18 -5.67 8.72 -23.46
N GLU A 19 -6.08 9.70 -22.64
CA GLU A 19 -5.23 10.81 -22.21
C GLU A 19 -4.01 10.34 -21.42
N ARG A 20 -4.16 9.38 -20.50
CA ARG A 20 -2.99 8.85 -19.76
C ARG A 20 -2.01 8.11 -20.65
N TYR A 21 -2.48 7.35 -21.63
CA TYR A 21 -1.58 6.65 -22.56
C TYR A 21 -0.93 7.61 -23.58
N MET A 22 -1.66 8.65 -24.01
CA MET A 22 -1.09 9.75 -24.80
C MET A 22 0.02 10.50 -24.06
N GLN A 23 -0.20 10.83 -22.78
CA GLN A 23 0.81 11.45 -21.93
C GLN A 23 2.05 10.56 -21.76
N LEU A 24 1.84 9.26 -21.55
CA LEU A 24 2.92 8.28 -21.42
C LEU A 24 3.75 8.16 -22.70
N GLU A 25 3.10 8.21 -23.87
CA GLU A 25 3.77 8.23 -25.16
C GLU A 25 4.56 9.52 -25.38
N ALA A 26 4.02 10.67 -25.00
CA ALA A 26 4.73 11.95 -25.05
C ALA A 26 6.02 11.95 -24.21
N GLN A 27 6.04 11.17 -23.12
CA GLN A 27 7.17 11.03 -22.20
C GLN A 27 8.08 9.82 -22.52
N CYS A 28 7.87 9.11 -23.64
CA CYS A 28 8.59 7.86 -23.96
C CYS A 28 10.12 7.98 -24.03
N ARG A 29 10.66 9.20 -24.21
CA ARG A 29 12.11 9.45 -24.23
C ARG A 29 12.72 9.55 -22.84
N GLU A 30 11.93 9.94 -21.85
CA GLU A 30 12.36 10.16 -20.46
C GLU A 30 12.03 8.95 -19.59
N LEU A 31 10.95 8.24 -19.90
CA LEU A 31 10.48 7.07 -19.17
C LEU A 31 10.92 5.77 -19.85
N PRO A 32 11.67 4.89 -19.16
CA PRO A 32 12.08 3.61 -19.73
C PRO A 32 10.86 2.72 -19.99
N GLN A 33 10.84 2.06 -21.15
CA GLN A 33 9.85 1.02 -21.42
C GLN A 33 10.30 -0.27 -20.72
N ASP A 34 9.77 -0.51 -19.52
CA ASP A 34 10.08 -1.70 -18.73
C ASP A 34 8.83 -2.45 -18.27
N LEU A 35 9.05 -3.60 -17.62
CA LEU A 35 8.00 -4.45 -17.07
C LEU A 35 7.58 -4.02 -15.67
N GLY A 36 8.10 -2.94 -15.10
CA GLY A 36 7.82 -2.49 -13.73
C GLY A 36 8.52 -3.30 -12.63
N ILE A 37 9.52 -4.14 -12.95
CA ILE A 37 10.30 -4.86 -11.93
C ILE A 37 11.44 -3.96 -11.47
N GLN A 38 11.58 -3.77 -10.16
CA GLN A 38 12.57 -2.87 -9.54
C GLN A 38 14.02 -3.22 -9.95
N ASP A 39 14.36 -4.51 -9.92
CA ASP A 39 15.63 -5.04 -10.44
C ASP A 39 15.47 -6.54 -10.71
N ARG A 40 15.79 -6.94 -11.95
CA ARG A 40 15.64 -8.33 -12.44
C ARG A 40 16.91 -9.16 -12.31
N SER A 41 18.04 -8.52 -12.02
CA SER A 41 19.36 -9.13 -12.01
C SER A 41 19.77 -9.61 -10.63
N SER A 42 19.32 -8.92 -9.58
CA SER A 42 19.70 -9.25 -8.21
C SER A 42 18.65 -10.08 -7.49
N GLY A 43 19.09 -11.18 -6.88
CA GLY A 43 18.26 -11.96 -5.94
C GLY A 43 18.07 -11.27 -4.58
N VAL A 44 18.81 -10.18 -4.29
CA VAL A 44 18.69 -9.42 -3.04
C VAL A 44 18.69 -7.93 -3.38
N LEU A 45 17.68 -7.21 -2.92
CA LEU A 45 17.55 -5.77 -3.09
C LEU A 45 17.72 -5.04 -1.76
N GLU A 46 18.45 -3.94 -1.80
CA GLU A 46 18.54 -2.98 -0.71
C GLU A 46 17.87 -1.70 -1.19
N LEU A 47 16.76 -1.32 -0.56
CA LEU A 47 15.95 -0.18 -0.97
C LEU A 47 15.94 0.86 0.14
N ALA A 48 16.27 2.10 -0.24
CA ALA A 48 16.11 3.27 0.62
C ALA A 48 14.76 3.94 0.33
N ILE A 49 13.99 4.20 1.38
CA ILE A 49 12.74 4.97 1.34
C ILE A 49 13.03 6.22 2.17
N GLU A 50 13.37 7.32 1.50
CA GLU A 50 13.88 8.55 2.11
C GLU A 50 13.37 9.80 1.37
N PRO A 51 13.29 10.97 2.02
CA PRO A 51 12.85 12.19 1.38
C PRO A 51 13.67 12.55 0.14
N LEU A 52 12.99 12.92 -0.96
CA LEU A 52 13.62 13.43 -2.18
C LEU A 52 14.39 14.72 -1.86
N GLY A 53 15.68 14.79 -2.23
CA GLY A 53 16.53 15.98 -2.03
C GLY A 53 17.69 15.84 -1.04
N VAL A 54 17.89 14.67 -0.43
CA VAL A 54 19.14 14.40 0.31
C VAL A 54 20.22 13.98 -0.70
N ASP A 55 21.07 14.93 -1.10
CA ASP A 55 22.13 14.78 -2.12
C ASP A 55 22.84 13.41 -2.10
N SER A 56 22.86 12.78 -3.27
CA SER A 56 23.55 11.53 -3.58
C SER A 56 25.07 11.59 -3.37
N SER A 57 25.67 12.78 -3.27
CA SER A 57 27.09 13.00 -3.00
C SER A 57 27.51 12.69 -1.56
N ARG A 58 26.56 12.62 -0.61
CA ARG A 58 26.82 12.20 0.78
C ARG A 58 26.66 10.67 1.01
N LYS A 59 26.27 9.91 -0.02
CA LYS A 59 25.99 8.46 0.03
C LYS A 59 27.16 7.58 0.51
N LYS A 60 28.41 8.05 0.48
CA LYS A 60 29.59 7.25 0.92
C LYS A 60 30.17 7.61 2.29
N ARG A 61 29.66 8.63 3.00
CA ARG A 61 30.33 9.16 4.21
C ARG A 61 29.47 9.25 5.47
N ARG A 62 28.33 8.54 5.52
CA ARG A 62 27.40 8.56 6.67
C ARG A 62 27.12 7.20 7.32
N VAL A 63 27.93 6.17 7.04
CA VAL A 63 27.85 4.87 7.74
C VAL A 63 28.49 4.92 9.14
N ARG A 64 29.16 6.01 9.53
CA ARG A 64 29.73 6.16 10.88
C ARG A 64 29.59 7.59 11.40
N ARG A 65 28.46 7.91 12.01
CA ARG A 65 28.33 8.77 13.21
C ARG A 65 26.84 9.01 13.48
N ARG A 66 26.26 8.16 14.33
CA ARG A 66 25.08 8.52 15.13
C ARG A 66 25.52 9.62 16.09
N ASN A 67 25.01 10.82 15.91
CA ASN A 67 24.74 11.77 16.97
C ASN A 67 23.59 12.65 16.49
N ARG A 68 22.58 12.78 17.35
CA ARG A 68 21.40 13.66 17.23
C ARG A 68 21.69 14.88 16.34
N ALA A 69 21.15 14.89 15.13
CA ALA A 69 21.11 16.04 14.26
C ALA A 69 19.75 16.04 13.56
N ASP A 70 19.14 17.23 13.50
CA ASP A 70 17.75 17.50 13.15
C ASP A 70 17.21 16.65 12.00
N VAL A 71 16.14 15.92 12.29
CA VAL A 71 15.31 15.31 11.25
C VAL A 71 14.69 16.45 10.45
N PRO A 72 14.81 16.47 9.11
CA PRO A 72 14.13 17.45 8.28
C PRO A 72 12.64 17.42 8.62
N LYS A 73 12.11 18.53 9.13
CA LYS A 73 10.68 18.71 9.27
C LYS A 73 10.18 19.12 7.90
N ASP A 74 9.24 18.36 7.35
CA ASP A 74 8.44 18.81 6.20
C ASP A 74 7.68 20.10 6.59
N ASP A 75 7.15 20.85 5.62
CA ASP A 75 6.39 22.10 5.82
C ASP A 75 5.22 21.94 6.83
N TRP A 76 4.84 20.69 7.12
CA TRP A 76 3.80 20.28 8.07
C TRP A 76 4.29 19.94 9.48
N GLY A 77 5.59 20.11 9.77
CA GLY A 77 6.16 19.95 11.12
C GLY A 77 6.29 18.52 11.62
N VAL A 78 6.03 17.49 10.79
CA VAL A 78 6.14 16.08 11.18
C VAL A 78 7.45 15.48 10.66
N ALA A 79 8.26 14.94 11.58
CA ALA A 79 9.43 14.14 11.23
C ALA A 79 8.96 12.85 10.54
N VAL A 80 9.29 12.68 9.26
CA VAL A 80 9.08 11.41 8.54
C VAL A 80 10.38 10.62 8.63
N ASP A 81 10.29 9.38 9.13
CA ASP A 81 11.47 8.53 9.30
C ASP A 81 11.97 8.07 7.93
N SER A 82 13.27 7.82 7.80
CA SER A 82 13.84 7.13 6.64
C SER A 82 13.92 5.64 6.91
N TYR A 83 13.68 4.83 5.89
CA TYR A 83 13.69 3.37 5.99
C TYR A 83 14.71 2.77 5.02
N HIS A 84 15.28 1.66 5.44
CA HIS A 84 16.16 0.85 4.62
C HIS A 84 15.71 -0.60 4.71
N VAL A 85 15.19 -1.14 3.62
CA VAL A 85 14.64 -2.49 3.56
C VAL A 85 15.47 -3.39 2.67
N ARG A 86 15.78 -4.57 3.19
CA ARG A 86 16.45 -5.65 2.47
C ARG A 86 15.43 -6.68 2.03
N VAL A 87 15.27 -6.90 0.74
CA VAL A 87 14.28 -7.83 0.18
C VAL A 87 14.98 -8.91 -0.63
N GLU A 88 14.74 -10.17 -0.27
CA GLU A 88 15.21 -11.29 -1.08
C GLU A 88 14.15 -11.69 -2.11
N GLN A 89 14.54 -11.68 -3.38
CA GLN A 89 13.71 -12.01 -4.54
C GLN A 89 13.85 -13.46 -4.97
N SER A 90 12.83 -13.97 -5.65
CA SER A 90 12.83 -15.32 -6.25
C SER A 90 12.76 -15.23 -7.77
N ILE A 91 13.80 -14.66 -8.40
CA ILE A 91 13.87 -14.41 -9.85
C ILE A 91 13.60 -15.68 -10.68
N SER A 92 14.14 -16.83 -10.26
CA SER A 92 13.92 -18.10 -10.96
C SER A 92 12.45 -18.55 -10.94
N SER A 93 11.73 -18.26 -9.85
CA SER A 93 10.32 -18.63 -9.70
C SER A 93 9.39 -17.75 -10.53
N LEU A 94 9.82 -16.52 -10.87
CA LEU A 94 9.08 -15.66 -11.80
C LEU A 94 8.92 -16.31 -13.19
N HIS A 95 9.94 -17.04 -13.65
CA HIS A 95 9.98 -17.67 -14.97
C HIS A 95 9.59 -19.16 -14.97
N SER A 96 9.24 -19.72 -13.80
CA SER A 96 8.98 -21.14 -13.63
C SER A 96 7.49 -21.41 -13.63
N SER A 97 6.97 -21.94 -14.75
CA SER A 97 5.58 -22.39 -14.86
C SER A 97 5.18 -23.44 -13.81
N ARG A 98 6.17 -24.18 -13.29
CA ARG A 98 5.96 -25.14 -12.20
C ARG A 98 5.74 -24.46 -10.85
N ASP A 99 6.40 -23.34 -10.60
CA ASP A 99 6.40 -22.70 -9.28
C ASP A 99 5.31 -21.62 -9.18
N ASN A 100 4.96 -20.98 -10.30
CA ASN A 100 3.98 -19.88 -10.35
C ASN A 100 2.60 -20.28 -10.91
N ASP A 101 2.46 -21.46 -11.52
CA ASP A 101 1.24 -21.93 -12.22
C ASP A 101 0.61 -20.88 -13.18
N ASN A 102 1.43 -19.93 -13.65
CA ASN A 102 1.03 -18.67 -14.31
C ASN A 102 -0.02 -17.81 -13.55
N SER A 103 -0.23 -18.08 -12.26
CA SER A 103 -1.27 -17.47 -11.43
C SER A 103 -0.75 -16.34 -10.54
N THR A 104 0.56 -16.25 -10.29
CA THR A 104 1.15 -15.14 -9.52
C THR A 104 2.52 -14.72 -10.05
N THR A 105 2.75 -13.41 -10.08
CA THR A 105 4.04 -12.81 -10.42
C THR A 105 4.72 -12.21 -9.18
N GLY A 106 4.18 -12.49 -7.99
CA GLY A 106 4.59 -11.91 -6.70
C GLY A 106 5.99 -12.32 -6.20
N TYR A 107 6.89 -12.80 -7.05
CA TYR A 107 8.24 -13.27 -6.71
C TYR A 107 9.33 -12.20 -6.80
N VAL A 108 8.96 -10.96 -7.11
CA VAL A 108 9.87 -9.83 -7.29
C VAL A 108 9.27 -8.57 -6.67
N VAL A 109 10.11 -7.55 -6.49
CA VAL A 109 9.65 -6.23 -6.08
C VAL A 109 9.21 -5.46 -7.33
N TRP A 110 7.93 -5.12 -7.39
CA TRP A 110 7.39 -4.20 -8.38
C TRP A 110 7.74 -2.76 -8.01
N SER A 111 8.13 -1.94 -8.98
CA SER A 111 8.55 -0.54 -8.81
C SER A 111 7.42 0.37 -8.33
N THR A 112 6.16 -0.04 -8.54
CA THR A 112 4.97 0.64 -8.03
C THR A 112 4.98 0.76 -6.51
N THR A 113 5.42 -0.27 -5.78
CA THR A 113 5.48 -0.29 -4.31
C THR A 113 6.44 0.75 -3.72
N PRO A 114 7.75 0.77 -4.08
CA PRO A 114 8.67 1.80 -3.61
C PRO A 114 8.30 3.20 -4.10
N PHE A 115 7.71 3.34 -5.29
CA PHE A 115 7.21 4.64 -5.75
C PHE A 115 6.05 5.13 -4.87
N PHE A 116 5.01 4.30 -4.67
CA PHE A 116 3.83 4.61 -3.86
C PHE A 116 4.21 5.03 -2.44
N ILE A 117 5.09 4.28 -1.77
CA ILE A 117 5.46 4.58 -0.39
C ILE A 117 6.28 5.86 -0.27
N ASN A 118 7.19 6.13 -1.21
CA ASN A 118 7.93 7.40 -1.23
C ASN A 118 6.99 8.59 -1.50
N TRP A 119 6.08 8.44 -2.46
CA TRP A 119 5.07 9.46 -2.77
C TRP A 119 4.18 9.75 -1.54
N LEU A 120 3.63 8.71 -0.92
CA LEU A 120 2.77 8.84 0.25
C LEU A 120 3.49 9.51 1.43
N LEU A 121 4.73 9.08 1.73
CA LEU A 121 5.46 9.55 2.90
C LEU A 121 6.10 10.93 2.71
N TYR A 122 6.52 11.28 1.49
CA TYR A 122 7.39 12.44 1.28
C TYR A 122 6.83 13.47 0.30
N SER A 123 5.86 13.12 -0.55
CA SER A 123 5.24 14.13 -1.42
C SER A 123 4.28 15.01 -0.62
N ALA A 124 4.44 16.33 -0.73
CA ALA A 124 3.47 17.27 -0.19
C ALA A 124 2.07 17.08 -0.82
N SER A 125 1.99 16.57 -2.06
CA SER A 125 0.71 16.36 -2.72
C SER A 125 -0.11 15.22 -2.13
N ALA A 126 0.56 14.21 -1.52
CA ALA A 126 -0.07 13.11 -0.81
C ALA A 126 -0.58 13.48 0.59
N ALA A 127 -0.50 14.76 0.98
CA ALA A 127 -0.97 15.25 2.27
C ALA A 127 -2.40 14.84 2.66
N PRO A 128 -3.40 14.75 1.75
CA PRO A 128 -4.74 14.30 2.12
C PRO A 128 -4.77 12.94 2.82
N PHE A 129 -3.96 11.97 2.37
CA PHE A 129 -3.86 10.64 3.00
C PHE A 129 -3.21 10.67 4.39
N ARG A 130 -2.48 11.75 4.73
CA ARG A 130 -1.77 11.93 6.00
C ARG A 130 -2.54 12.77 7.00
N LEU A 131 -3.23 13.79 6.49
CA LEU A 131 -3.91 14.80 7.29
C LEU A 131 -5.40 14.51 7.47
N GLY A 132 -6.00 13.72 6.57
CA GLY A 132 -7.42 13.39 6.60
C GLY A 132 -8.23 14.64 6.31
N THR A 133 -8.46 14.91 5.04
CA THR A 133 -9.06 16.16 4.59
C THR A 133 -10.14 15.87 3.56
N GLN A 134 -10.94 16.89 3.26
CA GLN A 134 -11.73 16.86 2.05
C GLN A 134 -10.82 17.03 0.83
N VAL A 135 -11.08 16.27 -0.22
CA VAL A 135 -10.39 16.36 -1.51
C VAL A 135 -11.37 16.76 -2.58
N GLU A 136 -10.96 17.66 -3.46
CA GLU A 136 -11.74 18.09 -4.60
C GLU A 136 -11.89 16.93 -5.60
N VAL A 137 -13.14 16.62 -5.92
CA VAL A 137 -13.53 15.67 -6.96
C VAL A 137 -13.98 16.46 -8.18
N VAL A 138 -13.27 16.28 -9.29
CA VAL A 138 -13.58 16.84 -10.60
C VAL A 138 -14.34 15.79 -11.41
N HIS A 139 -15.31 16.24 -12.20
CA HIS A 139 -16.07 15.39 -13.10
C HIS A 139 -16.13 16.02 -14.49
N GLY A 140 -15.51 15.36 -15.46
CA GLY A 140 -15.37 15.89 -16.82
C GLY A 140 -14.72 17.27 -16.84
N SER A 141 -15.19 18.13 -17.75
CA SER A 141 -14.74 19.53 -17.88
C SER A 141 -15.48 20.51 -16.96
N SER A 142 -16.29 20.03 -16.01
CA SER A 142 -17.09 20.89 -15.14
C SER A 142 -16.22 21.66 -14.13
N CYS A 143 -16.56 22.94 -13.93
CA CYS A 143 -15.85 23.83 -13.00
C CYS A 143 -16.30 23.67 -11.53
N GLU A 144 -17.38 22.92 -11.29
CA GLU A 144 -17.96 22.72 -9.96
C GLU A 144 -17.60 21.31 -9.45
N GLY A 145 -16.45 21.21 -8.79
CA GLY A 145 -16.06 20.00 -8.08
C GLY A 145 -16.81 19.84 -6.76
N HIS A 146 -17.21 18.62 -6.40
CA HIS A 146 -17.69 18.31 -5.06
C HIS A 146 -16.53 17.86 -4.17
N MET A 147 -16.73 17.88 -2.86
CA MET A 147 -15.69 17.52 -1.89
C MET A 147 -15.93 16.11 -1.33
N LEU A 148 -14.93 15.24 -1.43
CA LEU A 148 -14.95 13.90 -0.83
C LEU A 148 -14.20 13.90 0.49
N ASP A 149 -14.85 13.45 1.59
CA ASP A 149 -14.18 13.24 2.88
C ASP A 149 -13.25 12.03 2.81
N LEU A 150 -11.94 12.28 2.86
CA LEU A 150 -10.94 11.22 2.81
C LEU A 150 -10.34 11.02 4.21
N PRO A 151 -10.62 9.90 4.89
CA PRO A 151 -10.01 9.62 6.18
C PRO A 151 -8.48 9.46 6.05
N LYS A 152 -7.75 9.66 7.14
CA LYS A 152 -6.30 9.43 7.14
C LYS A 152 -6.00 7.96 6.88
N LEU A 153 -5.20 7.69 5.86
CA LEU A 153 -4.56 6.39 5.61
C LEU A 153 -3.47 6.12 6.67
N ILE A 154 -2.64 7.12 6.99
CA ILE A 154 -1.56 7.01 7.97
C ILE A 154 -1.60 8.12 9.02
N ASN A 155 -1.27 7.79 10.28
CA ASN A 155 -1.22 8.75 11.37
C ASN A 155 0.22 9.18 11.69
N LEU A 156 0.64 10.31 11.12
CA LEU A 156 1.97 10.86 11.32
C LEU A 156 2.10 11.71 12.61
N SER A 157 1.06 12.43 12.98
CA SER A 157 1.08 13.38 14.11
C SER A 157 0.84 12.71 15.47
N GLY A 158 0.26 11.50 15.50
CA GLY A 158 -0.11 10.80 16.73
C GLY A 158 -1.23 11.49 17.54
N THR A 159 -1.77 12.61 17.05
CA THR A 159 -2.83 13.38 17.73
C THR A 159 -4.21 12.74 17.58
N ASP A 160 -4.35 11.89 16.56
CA ASP A 160 -5.59 11.21 16.25
C ASP A 160 -5.66 9.85 16.95
N ARG A 161 -6.72 9.64 17.73
CA ARG A 161 -6.97 8.40 18.48
C ARG A 161 -7.78 7.36 17.70
N SER A 162 -8.31 7.71 16.53
CA SER A 162 -9.01 6.74 15.66
C SER A 162 -8.06 5.64 15.23
N LYS A 163 -8.51 4.38 15.34
CA LYS A 163 -7.70 3.22 14.99
C LYS A 163 -7.78 2.93 13.49
N ARG A 164 -6.66 2.60 12.87
CA ARG A 164 -6.56 2.40 11.43
C ARG A 164 -6.13 0.98 11.10
N GLY A 165 -6.82 0.40 10.13
CA GLY A 165 -6.47 -0.87 9.52
C GLY A 165 -5.98 -0.68 8.09
N ILE A 166 -4.94 -1.43 7.70
CA ILE A 166 -4.59 -1.61 6.30
C ILE A 166 -4.69 -3.10 5.97
N LEU A 167 -5.31 -3.40 4.82
CA LEU A 167 -5.31 -4.72 4.20
C LEU A 167 -4.56 -4.61 2.86
N GLU A 168 -3.46 -5.32 2.72
CA GLU A 168 -2.71 -5.39 1.46
C GLU A 168 -3.15 -6.63 0.69
N LEU A 169 -3.62 -6.44 -0.55
CA LEU A 169 -3.96 -7.52 -1.48
C LEU A 169 -2.83 -7.67 -2.49
N GLY A 170 -2.32 -8.89 -2.66
CA GLY A 170 -1.26 -9.18 -3.62
C GLY A 170 0.07 -8.57 -3.20
N ALA A 171 0.44 -8.74 -1.92
CA ALA A 171 1.66 -8.18 -1.34
C ALA A 171 2.96 -8.63 -2.03
N GLY A 172 2.89 -9.74 -2.76
CA GLY A 172 4.03 -10.49 -3.24
C GLY A 172 4.91 -10.94 -2.09
N ILE A 173 6.17 -11.22 -2.39
CA ILE A 173 7.16 -11.57 -1.38
C ILE A 173 7.75 -10.35 -0.66
N SER A 174 7.40 -9.11 -1.05
CA SER A 174 8.25 -7.94 -0.77
C SER A 174 8.39 -7.61 0.72
N GLY A 175 7.30 -7.68 1.49
CA GLY A 175 7.28 -7.30 2.90
C GLY A 175 7.57 -5.82 3.17
N ILE A 176 7.56 -4.94 2.16
CA ILE A 176 7.95 -3.53 2.28
C ILE A 176 6.85 -2.71 2.97
N LEU A 177 5.63 -2.74 2.44
CA LEU A 177 4.52 -1.98 2.97
C LEU A 177 4.18 -2.33 4.44
N PRO A 178 4.13 -3.61 4.88
CA PRO A 178 3.82 -3.93 6.27
C PRO A 178 4.82 -3.32 7.27
N VAL A 179 6.12 -3.33 6.97
CA VAL A 179 7.14 -2.80 7.90
C VAL A 179 7.24 -1.28 7.87
N VAL A 180 6.92 -0.64 6.75
CA VAL A 180 6.97 0.82 6.64
C VAL A 180 5.66 1.44 7.16
N LEU A 181 4.52 1.06 6.58
CA LEU A 181 3.20 1.60 6.95
C LEU A 181 2.74 1.15 8.33
N GLY A 182 3.22 0.00 8.81
CA GLY A 182 2.99 -0.47 10.18
C GLY A 182 3.45 0.52 11.26
N ASN A 183 4.33 1.47 10.94
CA ASN A 183 4.68 2.54 11.88
C ASN A 183 3.54 3.53 12.17
N PHE A 184 2.48 3.54 11.34
CA PHE A 184 1.46 4.59 11.34
C PHE A 184 0.02 4.09 11.50
N VAL A 185 -0.17 2.77 11.61
CA VAL A 185 -1.48 2.13 11.73
C VAL A 185 -1.53 1.15 12.90
N ASP A 186 -2.72 0.76 13.30
CA ASP A 186 -2.95 -0.09 14.47
C ASP A 186 -3.02 -1.56 14.07
N VAL A 187 -3.60 -1.84 12.89
CA VAL A 187 -3.65 -3.19 12.30
C VAL A 187 -3.13 -3.16 10.87
N TYR A 188 -2.25 -4.09 10.53
CA TYR A 188 -1.80 -4.32 9.16
C TYR A 188 -1.93 -5.79 8.80
N VAL A 189 -2.68 -6.11 7.74
CA VAL A 189 -2.85 -7.47 7.24
C VAL A 189 -2.27 -7.54 5.83
N SER A 190 -1.22 -8.33 5.63
CA SER A 190 -0.61 -8.56 4.33
C SER A 190 -1.08 -9.89 3.76
N THR A 191 -1.64 -9.87 2.56
CA THR A 191 -2.24 -11.07 1.95
C THR A 191 -1.74 -11.35 0.55
N ASP A 192 -1.60 -12.64 0.26
CA ASP A 192 -1.28 -13.16 -1.07
C ASP A 192 -1.69 -14.64 -1.16
N GLN A 193 -1.40 -15.30 -2.28
CA GLN A 193 -1.56 -16.73 -2.43
C GLN A 193 -0.64 -17.51 -1.48
N LYS A 194 -1.07 -18.71 -1.08
CA LYS A 194 -0.37 -19.58 -0.11
C LYS A 194 1.11 -19.83 -0.47
N GLY A 195 1.43 -19.92 -1.77
CA GLY A 195 2.80 -20.17 -2.26
C GLY A 195 3.79 -19.02 -1.97
N ILE A 196 3.28 -17.79 -1.80
CA ILE A 196 4.08 -16.58 -1.59
C ILE A 196 4.39 -16.36 -0.11
N LEU A 197 3.50 -16.79 0.79
CA LEU A 197 3.51 -16.39 2.20
C LEU A 197 4.82 -16.69 2.94
N ASN A 198 5.49 -17.80 2.65
CA ASN A 198 6.72 -18.14 3.36
C ASN A 198 7.82 -17.09 3.12
N LYS A 199 7.98 -16.64 1.87
CA LYS A 199 8.99 -15.65 1.51
C LYS A 199 8.56 -14.24 1.93
N LEU A 200 7.26 -13.93 1.83
CA LEU A 200 6.69 -12.70 2.40
C LEU A 200 6.97 -12.59 3.91
N LYS A 201 6.66 -13.63 4.70
CA LYS A 201 6.95 -13.67 6.14
C LYS A 201 8.43 -13.49 6.42
N HIS A 202 9.29 -14.17 5.67
CA HIS A 202 10.75 -14.03 5.81
C HIS A 202 11.21 -12.58 5.57
N ASN A 203 10.83 -11.96 4.44
CA ASN A 203 11.22 -10.59 4.13
C ASN A 203 10.62 -9.57 5.12
N THR A 204 9.39 -9.78 5.59
CA THR A 204 8.81 -8.94 6.66
C THR A 204 9.61 -9.06 7.96
N MET A 205 9.96 -10.29 8.38
CA MET A 205 10.73 -10.54 9.61
C MET A 205 12.14 -9.92 9.56
N GLU A 206 12.81 -10.02 8.40
CA GLU A 206 14.14 -9.44 8.16
C GLU A 206 14.16 -7.92 8.39
N ASN A 207 13.02 -7.27 8.15
CA ASN A 207 12.89 -5.82 8.20
C ASN A 207 12.13 -5.27 9.43
N LEU A 208 11.84 -6.10 10.45
CA LEU A 208 11.13 -5.63 11.66
C LEU A 208 11.85 -4.49 12.41
N SER A 209 13.17 -4.37 12.25
CA SER A 209 13.95 -3.26 12.82
C SER A 209 13.54 -1.87 12.27
N GLN A 210 12.85 -1.84 11.13
CA GLN A 210 12.29 -0.63 10.51
C GLN A 210 10.99 -0.15 11.21
N LEU A 211 10.41 -0.94 12.10
CA LEU A 211 9.30 -0.52 12.96
C LEU A 211 9.84 0.31 14.14
N THR A 212 10.12 1.59 13.87
CA THR A 212 10.68 2.55 14.81
C THR A 212 9.63 3.14 15.75
N ARG A 213 8.36 3.20 15.33
CA ARG A 213 7.29 3.92 16.05
C ARG A 213 6.37 3.01 16.85
N ARG A 214 6.27 1.74 16.47
CA ARG A 214 5.34 0.78 17.08
C ARG A 214 6.04 -0.48 17.53
N GLN A 215 5.44 -1.14 18.52
CA GLN A 215 5.82 -2.49 18.90
C GLN A 215 4.96 -3.49 18.15
N CYS A 216 5.59 -4.37 17.37
CA CYS A 216 4.90 -5.35 16.55
C CYS A 216 4.49 -6.57 17.37
N VAL A 217 3.23 -6.98 17.24
CA VAL A 217 2.73 -8.30 17.65
C VAL A 217 2.15 -9.00 16.42
N SER A 218 2.29 -10.32 16.37
CA SER A 218 1.85 -11.09 15.22
C SER A 218 1.72 -12.56 15.57
N ARG A 219 0.54 -13.15 15.37
CA ARG A 219 0.40 -14.60 15.53
C ARG A 219 1.05 -15.34 14.38
N THR A 220 0.89 -14.82 13.16
CA THR A 220 1.39 -15.46 11.94
C THR A 220 2.91 -15.40 11.77
N LEU A 221 3.58 -14.44 12.41
CA LEU A 221 5.04 -14.33 12.54
C LEU A 221 5.59 -14.80 13.89
N ARG A 222 4.72 -15.19 14.84
CA ARG A 222 5.07 -15.64 16.20
C ARG A 222 5.84 -14.57 17.00
N LEU A 223 5.33 -13.35 16.98
CA LEU A 223 5.85 -12.20 17.72
C LEU A 223 4.89 -11.86 18.87
N GLU A 224 5.37 -11.93 20.09
CA GLU A 224 4.62 -11.63 21.32
C GLU A 224 5.26 -10.46 22.08
N LEU A 225 4.46 -9.77 22.89
CA LEU A 225 4.98 -8.74 23.78
C LEU A 225 5.82 -9.39 24.88
N PRO A 226 6.95 -8.79 25.29
CA PRO A 226 7.66 -9.25 26.47
C PRO A 226 6.74 -9.18 27.70
N PRO A 227 6.83 -10.15 28.62
CA PRO A 227 6.03 -10.12 29.85
C PRO A 227 6.35 -8.86 30.65
N PRO A 228 5.35 -8.25 31.33
CA PRO A 228 5.59 -7.12 32.22
C PRO A 228 6.51 -7.60 33.35
N THR A 229 7.74 -7.08 33.39
CA THR A 229 8.72 -7.44 34.43
C THR A 229 8.24 -6.96 35.79
N THR A 230 7.85 -7.90 36.66
CA THR A 230 7.64 -7.68 38.09
C THR A 230 8.98 -7.65 38.82
N SER A 231 9.67 -6.51 38.85
CA SER A 231 10.75 -6.18 39.81
C SER A 231 11.17 -4.71 39.61
N SER A 232 10.72 -3.81 40.49
CA SER A 232 11.42 -3.32 41.69
C SER A 232 12.50 -2.28 41.39
N GLU A 233 12.17 -1.04 41.75
CA GLU A 233 13.06 0.00 42.26
C GLU A 233 14.39 0.23 41.52
N THR A 234 14.35 1.01 40.44
CA THR A 234 15.37 2.06 40.29
C THR A 234 14.83 3.19 39.41
N THR A 235 14.89 4.39 39.96
CA THR A 235 14.53 5.67 39.36
C THR A 235 15.33 5.94 38.08
N THR A 236 14.79 5.58 36.93
CA THR A 236 15.15 6.19 35.65
C THR A 236 13.89 6.34 34.82
N SER A 237 13.46 7.59 34.61
CA SER A 237 12.41 8.06 33.68
C SER A 237 12.00 7.02 32.64
N GLU A 238 10.93 6.25 32.92
CA GLU A 238 10.37 5.29 31.97
C GLU A 238 9.99 6.04 30.69
N LEU A 239 10.65 5.72 29.58
CA LEU A 239 10.16 6.18 28.28
C LEU A 239 8.76 5.60 28.08
N PRO A 240 7.79 6.38 27.57
CA PRO A 240 6.46 5.87 27.29
C PRO A 240 6.57 4.65 26.36
N SER A 241 5.85 3.57 26.70
CA SER A 241 5.80 2.36 25.88
C SER A 241 5.28 2.72 24.49
N LYS A 242 5.93 2.19 23.45
CA LYS A 242 5.49 2.42 22.06
C LYS A 242 4.10 1.80 21.88
N PRO A 243 3.19 2.45 21.12
CA PRO A 243 1.91 1.85 20.80
C PRO A 243 2.10 0.55 20.01
N THR A 244 1.18 -0.39 20.18
CA THR A 244 1.22 -1.69 19.51
C THR A 244 0.76 -1.59 18.06
N LEU A 245 1.33 -2.44 17.21
CA LEU A 245 0.88 -2.77 15.86
C LEU A 245 0.52 -4.26 15.85
N ASP A 246 -0.72 -4.58 15.49
CA ASP A 246 -1.13 -5.94 15.15
C ASP A 246 -0.84 -6.21 13.67
N LEU A 247 0.18 -7.01 13.39
CA LEU A 247 0.62 -7.32 12.03
C LEU A 247 0.36 -8.79 11.71
N GLU A 248 -0.41 -9.07 10.66
CA GLU A 248 -0.71 -10.44 10.25
C GLU A 248 -0.39 -10.68 8.77
N VAL A 249 0.03 -11.91 8.45
CA VAL A 249 0.30 -12.38 7.10
C VAL A 249 -0.55 -13.62 6.82
N ALA A 250 -1.48 -13.52 5.89
CA ALA A 250 -2.50 -14.53 5.64
C ALA A 250 -2.68 -14.87 4.16
N ALA A 251 -3.21 -16.07 3.89
CA ALA A 251 -3.55 -16.48 2.54
C ALA A 251 -4.88 -15.84 2.12
N LEU A 252 -4.92 -15.22 0.95
CA LEU A 252 -6.15 -14.74 0.35
C LEU A 252 -6.08 -14.95 -1.15
N ASP A 253 -6.87 -15.89 -1.64
CA ASP A 253 -6.93 -16.27 -3.05
C ASP A 253 -8.23 -15.72 -3.66
N TRP A 254 -8.11 -14.71 -4.52
CA TRP A 254 -9.25 -13.98 -5.09
C TRP A 254 -10.19 -14.86 -5.90
N GLU A 255 -9.68 -15.94 -6.48
CA GLU A 255 -10.49 -16.86 -7.29
C GLU A 255 -11.33 -17.81 -6.43
N LYS A 256 -10.95 -17.97 -5.14
CA LYS A 256 -11.55 -18.97 -4.24
C LYS A 256 -12.29 -18.36 -3.06
N ILE A 257 -12.05 -17.10 -2.74
CA ILE A 257 -12.63 -16.46 -1.57
C ILE A 257 -14.13 -16.16 -1.76
N ASN A 258 -14.91 -16.52 -0.74
CA ASN A 258 -16.33 -16.18 -0.61
C ASN A 258 -16.66 -15.75 0.83
N LEU A 259 -16.51 -14.46 1.14
CA LEU A 259 -16.78 -13.89 2.47
C LEU A 259 -18.27 -13.80 2.83
N GLN A 260 -19.19 -14.08 1.90
CA GLN A 260 -20.62 -14.17 2.23
C GLN A 260 -20.96 -15.47 2.97
N ASP A 261 -20.11 -16.49 2.85
CA ASP A 261 -20.22 -17.72 3.61
C ASP A 261 -19.56 -17.56 4.99
N GLU A 262 -20.35 -17.71 6.07
CA GLU A 262 -19.87 -17.59 7.45
C GLU A 262 -18.68 -18.51 7.75
N LYS A 263 -18.64 -19.70 7.15
CA LYS A 263 -17.51 -20.64 7.33
C LYS A 263 -16.25 -20.03 6.75
N THR A 264 -16.30 -19.57 5.50
CA THR A 264 -15.16 -18.92 4.86
C THR A 264 -14.71 -17.67 5.61
N HIS A 265 -15.64 -16.82 6.05
CA HIS A 265 -15.30 -15.66 6.88
C HIS A 265 -14.58 -16.07 8.20
N SER A 266 -15.03 -17.15 8.84
CA SER A 266 -14.38 -17.67 10.06
C SER A 266 -12.96 -18.21 9.84
N LEU A 267 -12.61 -18.58 8.61
CA LEU A 267 -11.26 -18.99 8.21
C LEU A 267 -10.28 -17.82 8.08
N HIS A 268 -10.78 -16.58 8.13
CA HIS A 268 -10.01 -15.35 8.00
C HIS A 268 -10.06 -14.50 9.30
N PRO A 269 -9.52 -14.99 10.43
CA PRO A 269 -9.52 -14.27 11.70
C PRO A 269 -8.79 -12.92 11.63
N GLU A 270 -7.83 -12.75 10.71
CA GLU A 270 -7.14 -11.50 10.43
C GLU A 270 -8.08 -10.39 9.90
N LEU A 271 -9.10 -10.75 9.11
CA LEU A 271 -10.12 -9.79 8.67
C LEU A 271 -11.02 -9.38 9.83
N SER A 272 -11.33 -10.33 10.72
CA SER A 272 -12.08 -10.05 11.95
C SER A 272 -11.29 -9.15 12.91
N LEU A 273 -9.98 -9.38 13.06
CA LEU A 273 -9.08 -8.54 13.84
C LEU A 273 -9.10 -7.09 13.31
N LEU A 274 -8.99 -6.92 11.99
CA LEU A 274 -9.05 -5.61 11.34
C LEU A 274 -10.41 -4.95 11.59
N GLY A 275 -11.50 -5.70 11.38
CA GLY A 275 -12.89 -5.31 11.58
C GLY A 275 -13.21 -4.81 12.99
N GLN A 276 -12.75 -5.54 14.00
CA GLN A 276 -13.07 -5.28 15.41
C GLN A 276 -12.20 -4.17 16.02
N THR A 277 -11.02 -3.93 15.45
CA THR A 277 -10.03 -3.01 16.05
C THR A 277 -10.07 -1.63 15.43
N SER A 278 -10.36 -1.54 14.13
CA SER A 278 -10.22 -0.29 13.37
C SER A 278 -11.51 0.53 13.39
N SER A 279 -11.43 1.81 13.03
CA SER A 279 -12.59 2.64 12.65
C SER A 279 -12.65 2.90 11.14
N SER A 280 -11.53 2.71 10.45
CA SER A 280 -11.43 2.81 9.00
C SER A 280 -10.42 1.78 8.48
N VAL A 281 -10.69 1.27 7.28
CA VAL A 281 -9.81 0.38 6.56
C VAL A 281 -9.44 0.96 5.21
N TYR A 282 -8.15 0.87 4.89
CA TYR A 282 -7.65 1.04 3.53
C TYR A 282 -7.19 -0.31 2.99
N VAL A 283 -7.76 -0.71 1.86
CA VAL A 283 -7.22 -1.79 1.05
C VAL A 283 -6.15 -1.22 0.13
N ILE A 284 -4.97 -1.81 0.08
CA ILE A 284 -3.89 -1.38 -0.80
C ILE A 284 -3.54 -2.54 -1.73
N ALA A 285 -3.50 -2.28 -3.03
CA ALA A 285 -3.08 -3.26 -4.01
C ALA A 285 -2.14 -2.60 -5.01
N MET A 286 -0.88 -3.01 -5.03
CA MET A 286 0.15 -2.42 -5.88
C MET A 286 0.55 -3.41 -6.96
N ASP A 287 0.28 -3.02 -8.21
CA ASP A 287 0.66 -3.74 -9.42
C ASP A 287 0.02 -5.14 -9.56
N VAL A 288 -1.21 -5.27 -9.08
CA VAL A 288 -1.99 -6.52 -9.12
C VAL A 288 -2.80 -6.71 -10.40
N ILE A 289 -2.97 -5.64 -11.19
CA ILE A 289 -3.72 -5.64 -12.45
C ILE A 289 -2.73 -5.75 -13.60
N TYR A 290 -2.35 -6.98 -13.95
CA TYR A 290 -1.44 -7.27 -15.06
C TYR A 290 -1.95 -8.36 -16.00
N ASN A 291 -3.06 -9.02 -15.63
CA ASN A 291 -3.67 -10.13 -16.35
C ASN A 291 -5.19 -9.98 -16.32
N GLU A 292 -5.83 -10.07 -17.48
CA GLU A 292 -7.29 -9.95 -17.64
C GLU A 292 -8.07 -10.97 -16.81
N TYR A 293 -7.53 -12.18 -16.63
CA TYR A 293 -8.22 -13.25 -15.89
C TYR A 293 -8.37 -12.95 -14.39
N LEU A 294 -7.51 -12.11 -13.81
CA LEU A 294 -7.54 -11.78 -12.39
C LEU A 294 -8.41 -10.54 -12.08
N ILE A 295 -8.80 -9.77 -13.09
CA ILE A 295 -9.57 -8.52 -12.91
C ILE A 295 -10.89 -8.79 -12.18
N ASP A 296 -11.70 -9.70 -12.71
CA ASP A 296 -13.03 -10.00 -12.16
C ASP A 296 -12.94 -10.68 -10.76
N PRO A 297 -12.10 -11.70 -10.52
CA PRO A 297 -11.85 -12.22 -9.18
C PRO A 297 -11.40 -11.15 -8.17
N PHE A 298 -10.50 -10.24 -8.57
CA PHE A 298 -10.04 -9.13 -7.73
C PHE A 298 -11.18 -8.17 -7.37
N LEU A 299 -11.96 -7.73 -8.35
CA LEU A 299 -13.07 -6.78 -8.13
C LEU A 299 -14.20 -7.41 -7.28
N LYS A 300 -14.51 -8.70 -7.50
CA LYS A 300 -15.43 -9.46 -6.64
C LYS A 300 -14.92 -9.54 -5.20
N THR A 301 -13.64 -9.80 -5.02
CA THR A 301 -13.02 -9.81 -3.68
C THR A 301 -13.15 -8.44 -3.03
N LEU A 302 -12.89 -7.37 -3.77
CA LEU A 302 -12.99 -6.00 -3.26
C LEU A 302 -14.41 -5.64 -2.83
N GLN A 303 -15.43 -6.00 -3.62
CA GLN A 303 -16.84 -5.82 -3.26
C GLN A 303 -17.22 -6.61 -1.99
N GLN A 304 -16.75 -7.86 -1.88
CA GLN A 304 -17.01 -8.69 -0.69
C GLN A 304 -16.35 -8.10 0.56
N LEU A 305 -15.10 -7.62 0.46
CA LEU A 305 -14.40 -6.95 1.54
C LEU A 305 -15.11 -5.64 1.93
N LYS A 306 -15.51 -4.83 0.94
CA LYS A 306 -16.30 -3.61 1.18
C LYS A 306 -17.58 -3.92 1.93
N HIS A 307 -18.36 -4.90 1.46
CA HIS A 307 -19.59 -5.32 2.12
C HIS A 307 -19.34 -5.81 3.55
N CYS A 308 -18.34 -6.67 3.75
CA CYS A 308 -17.96 -7.20 5.06
C CYS A 308 -17.58 -6.08 6.03
N PHE A 309 -16.66 -5.19 5.63
CA PHE A 309 -16.18 -4.12 6.52
C PHE A 309 -17.23 -3.05 6.80
N GLN A 310 -18.05 -2.68 5.81
CA GLN A 310 -19.10 -1.67 6.01
C GLN A 310 -20.32 -2.24 6.74
N SER A 311 -20.81 -3.42 6.36
CA SER A 311 -22.07 -3.95 6.88
C SER A 311 -21.88 -4.69 8.20
N THR A 312 -20.81 -5.49 8.33
CA THR A 312 -20.57 -6.30 9.54
C THR A 312 -19.85 -5.49 10.61
N TYR A 313 -18.88 -4.66 10.23
CA TYR A 313 -18.02 -3.94 11.18
C TYR A 313 -18.24 -2.43 11.24
N ASN A 314 -19.10 -1.87 10.38
CA ASN A 314 -19.41 -0.44 10.32
C ASN A 314 -18.15 0.44 10.15
N LEU A 315 -17.22 0.00 9.31
CA LEU A 315 -15.97 0.72 9.00
C LEU A 315 -16.13 1.65 7.80
N LYS A 316 -15.42 2.77 7.82
CA LYS A 316 -15.12 3.52 6.57
C LYS A 316 -14.19 2.67 5.71
N PHE A 317 -14.58 2.40 4.46
CA PHE A 317 -13.84 1.56 3.51
C PHE A 317 -13.31 2.40 2.37
N HIS A 318 -12.04 2.21 2.03
CA HIS A 318 -11.40 2.79 0.85
C HIS A 318 -10.42 1.76 0.28
N ALA A 319 -10.16 1.79 -1.02
CA ALA A 319 -9.12 1.00 -1.64
C ALA A 319 -8.27 1.86 -2.57
N ILE A 320 -6.95 1.62 -2.55
CA ILE A 320 -5.99 2.25 -3.45
C ILE A 320 -5.42 1.15 -4.33
N VAL A 321 -5.68 1.22 -5.63
CA VAL A 321 -5.16 0.30 -6.62
C VAL A 321 -4.13 1.03 -7.47
N GLY A 322 -2.87 0.66 -7.33
CA GLY A 322 -1.78 1.22 -8.12
C GLY A 322 -1.39 0.32 -9.27
N LEU A 323 -1.28 0.88 -10.48
CA LEU A 323 -0.94 0.15 -11.70
C LEU A 323 0.38 0.68 -12.25
N HIS A 324 1.18 -0.21 -12.82
CA HIS A 324 2.18 0.17 -13.81
C HIS A 324 1.54 0.08 -15.21
N LEU A 325 1.51 1.18 -15.95
CA LEU A 325 0.88 1.29 -17.27
C LEU A 325 1.70 0.54 -18.32
N ARG A 326 1.30 -0.72 -18.57
CA ARG A 326 1.92 -1.63 -19.56
C ARG A 326 1.06 -1.84 -20.80
N SER A 327 -0.25 -2.06 -20.61
CA SER A 327 -1.21 -2.35 -21.68
C SER A 327 -2.43 -1.48 -21.47
N GLN A 328 -2.75 -0.72 -22.52
CA GLN A 328 -3.93 0.13 -22.54
C GLN A 328 -5.19 -0.72 -22.42
N GLU A 329 -5.21 -1.86 -23.11
CA GLU A 329 -6.31 -2.82 -23.14
C GLU A 329 -6.62 -3.38 -21.75
N VAL A 330 -5.61 -3.82 -21.00
CA VAL A 330 -5.78 -4.34 -19.63
C VAL A 330 -6.29 -3.24 -18.68
N THR A 331 -5.79 -2.00 -18.84
CA THR A 331 -6.23 -0.87 -18.02
C THR A 331 -7.67 -0.48 -18.33
N THR A 332 -8.04 -0.41 -19.62
CA THR A 332 -9.41 -0.19 -20.07
C THR A 332 -10.33 -1.25 -19.50
N LEU A 333 -10.01 -2.54 -19.69
CA LEU A 333 -10.83 -3.64 -19.22
C LEU A 333 -11.02 -3.61 -17.69
N PHE A 334 -9.97 -3.26 -16.93
CA PHE A 334 -10.08 -3.09 -15.48
C PHE A 334 -11.06 -1.99 -15.10
N LEU A 335 -10.97 -0.82 -15.72
CA LEU A 335 -11.85 0.31 -15.43
C LEU A 335 -13.29 0.07 -15.91
N GLU A 336 -13.48 -0.50 -17.10
CA GLU A 336 -14.79 -0.92 -17.61
C GLU A 336 -15.46 -1.88 -16.62
N LYS A 337 -14.74 -2.93 -16.19
CA LYS A 337 -15.28 -3.87 -15.20
C LYS A 337 -15.58 -3.19 -13.87
N ALA A 338 -14.65 -2.40 -13.35
CA ALA A 338 -14.81 -1.75 -12.05
C ALA A 338 -16.02 -0.79 -12.04
N VAL A 339 -16.11 0.08 -13.05
CA VAL A 339 -17.10 1.17 -13.13
C VAL A 339 -18.45 0.66 -13.63
N ILE A 340 -18.47 -0.07 -14.76
CA ILE A 340 -19.71 -0.44 -15.45
C ILE A 340 -20.27 -1.76 -14.91
N GLU A 341 -19.47 -2.83 -14.87
CA GLU A 341 -19.97 -4.16 -14.48
C GLU A 341 -20.15 -4.29 -12.96
N HIS A 342 -19.21 -3.78 -12.17
CA HIS A 342 -19.21 -3.88 -10.71
C HIS A 342 -19.82 -2.65 -10.03
N GLY A 343 -20.10 -1.56 -10.76
CA GLY A 343 -20.72 -0.35 -10.20
C GLY A 343 -19.94 0.30 -9.07
N LEU A 344 -18.60 0.18 -9.08
CA LEU A 344 -17.74 0.78 -8.07
C LEU A 344 -17.53 2.27 -8.37
N ALA A 345 -17.52 3.10 -7.32
CA ALA A 345 -17.09 4.48 -7.43
C ALA A 345 -15.55 4.52 -7.54
N VAL A 346 -15.04 4.81 -8.74
CA VAL A 346 -13.60 4.84 -9.03
C VAL A 346 -13.17 6.27 -9.34
N TYR A 347 -12.06 6.69 -8.73
CA TYR A 347 -11.46 8.00 -8.94
C TYR A 347 -10.00 7.85 -9.36
N ASP A 348 -9.57 8.55 -10.40
CA ASP A 348 -8.15 8.74 -10.68
C ASP A 348 -7.54 9.72 -9.68
N ILE A 349 -6.35 9.39 -9.16
CA ILE A 349 -5.57 10.29 -8.29
C ILE A 349 -4.69 11.17 -9.18
N VAL A 350 -5.17 12.38 -9.44
CA VAL A 350 -4.51 13.35 -10.31
C VAL A 350 -3.39 14.04 -9.53
N ASP A 351 -2.15 13.64 -9.81
CA ASP A 351 -0.94 14.20 -9.22
C ASP A 351 0.20 14.27 -10.25
N GLN A 352 0.96 15.36 -10.22
CA GLN A 352 2.03 15.60 -11.18
C GLN A 352 3.11 14.51 -11.12
N ALA A 353 3.54 14.08 -9.92
CA ALA A 353 4.60 13.07 -9.81
C ALA A 353 4.14 11.69 -10.31
N ILE A 354 2.85 11.37 -10.12
CA ILE A 354 2.25 10.16 -10.70
C ILE A 354 2.18 10.29 -12.23
N GLN A 355 1.72 11.43 -12.74
CA GLN A 355 1.54 11.67 -14.18
C GLN A 355 2.86 11.70 -14.97
N GLU A 356 3.95 12.17 -14.34
CA GLU A 356 5.33 12.13 -14.86
C GLU A 356 5.98 10.73 -14.75
N SER A 357 5.26 9.75 -14.24
CA SER A 357 5.72 8.37 -14.09
C SER A 357 4.94 7.40 -14.99
N ARG A 358 5.36 6.13 -15.02
CA ARG A 358 4.59 5.04 -15.64
C ARG A 358 3.46 4.50 -14.76
N PHE A 359 3.19 5.14 -13.62
CA PHE A 359 2.19 4.67 -12.68
C PHE A 359 0.87 5.41 -12.85
N ASN A 360 -0.20 4.76 -12.41
CA ASN A 360 -1.49 5.40 -12.21
C ASN A 360 -2.16 4.81 -10.98
N PHE A 361 -2.71 5.66 -10.10
CA PHE A 361 -3.33 5.24 -8.86
C PHE A 361 -4.81 5.57 -8.88
N TYR A 362 -5.64 4.57 -8.57
CA TYR A 362 -7.08 4.72 -8.46
C TYR A 362 -7.51 4.59 -7.01
N LEU A 363 -8.37 5.50 -6.56
CA LEU A 363 -9.10 5.40 -5.31
C LEU A 363 -10.48 4.79 -5.59
N ILE A 364 -10.85 3.77 -4.82
CA ILE A 364 -12.19 3.16 -4.85
C ILE A 364 -12.83 3.34 -3.47
N THR A 365 -14.07 3.81 -3.43
CA THR A 365 -14.81 4.09 -2.18
C THR A 365 -16.05 3.23 -2.04
#